data_AF-A0A831T1M9-F1
#
_entry.id   AF-A0A831T1M9-F1
#
_cell.length_a   1.000
_cell.length_b   1.000
_cell.length_c   1.000
_cell.angle_alpha   90.00
_cell.angle_beta   90.00
_cell.angle_gamma   90.00
#
_symmetry.space_group_name_H-M   'P 1'
#
loop_
_entity.id
_entity.type
_entity.pdbx_description
1 polymer ?
#
loop_
_entity_poly.entity_id
_entity_poly.type
_entity_poly.pdbx_seq_one_letter_code
_entity_poly.pdbx_strand_id
1 'polypeptide(L)'
;MKLTLPACLFVLLLCYFSLWQAASPPASAAQRPGYNILFIALGDLRPELGCYGNRLIKTPNIDRLASRGARFEQAYAQYPLCNRDER
;
A
#
# COMPACT_ATOMS: atom_id res chain seq x y z
N MET A 1 19.02 -9.98 62.09
CA MET A 1 17.65 -9.70 61.59
C MET A 1 17.57 -8.31 60.92
N LYS A 2 18.32 -8.01 59.84
CA LYS A 2 18.24 -6.69 59.15
C LYS A 2 18.41 -6.75 57.61
N LEU A 3 18.29 -7.92 56.97
CA LEU A 3 18.62 -8.08 55.54
C LEU A 3 17.46 -8.52 54.63
N THR A 4 16.23 -8.64 55.14
CA THR A 4 15.06 -9.09 54.35
C THR A 4 14.13 -7.94 53.90
N LEU A 5 14.22 -6.76 54.52
CA LEU A 5 13.45 -5.57 54.09
C LEU A 5 13.79 -5.03 52.68
N PRO A 6 15.07 -4.90 52.27
CA PRO A 6 15.38 -4.33 50.96
C PRO A 6 14.95 -5.24 49.81
N ALA A 7 14.97 -6.56 50.02
CA ALA A 7 14.50 -7.54 49.04
C ALA A 7 12.99 -7.45 48.81
N CYS A 8 12.20 -7.27 49.88
CA CYS A 8 10.74 -7.10 49.79
C CYS A 8 10.37 -5.80 49.06
N LEU A 9 11.08 -4.71 49.33
CA LEU A 9 10.83 -3.42 48.70
C LEU A 9 11.18 -3.42 47.20
N PHE A 10 12.23 -4.17 46.82
CA PHE A 10 12.62 -4.35 45.42
C PHE A 10 11.58 -5.18 44.64
N VAL A 11 11.03 -6.24 45.24
CA VAL A 11 9.95 -7.04 44.62
C VAL A 11 8.67 -6.21 44.45
N LEU A 12 8.31 -5.39 45.44
CA LEU A 12 7.15 -4.52 45.33
C LEU A 12 7.31 -3.46 44.23
N LEU A 13 8.51 -2.89 44.08
CA LEU A 13 8.82 -1.96 42.99
C LEU A 13 8.75 -2.63 41.61
N LEU A 14 9.25 -3.87 41.48
CA LEU A 14 9.16 -4.63 40.23
C LEU A 14 7.71 -5.00 39.87
N CYS A 15 6.88 -5.34 40.87
CA CYS A 15 5.46 -5.56 40.68
C CYS A 15 4.73 -4.28 40.26
N TYR A 16 5.04 -3.15 40.90
CA TYR A 16 4.45 -1.85 40.55
C TYR A 16 4.82 -1.41 39.14
N PHE A 17 6.08 -1.65 38.73
CA PHE A 17 6.55 -1.35 37.37
C PHE A 17 5.90 -2.24 36.31
N SER A 18 5.68 -3.51 36.62
CA SER A 18 4.96 -4.44 35.74
C SER A 18 3.49 -4.04 35.56
N LEU A 19 2.84 -3.61 36.64
CA LEU A 19 1.47 -3.08 36.61
C LEU A 19 1.37 -1.78 35.82
N TRP A 20 2.40 -0.91 35.90
CA TRP A 20 2.44 0.34 35.15
C TRP A 20 2.58 0.11 33.64
N GLN A 21 3.39 -0.86 33.21
CA GLN A 21 3.51 -1.20 31.79
C GLN A 21 2.22 -1.80 31.20
N ALA A 22 1.48 -2.60 31.97
CA ALA A 22 0.22 -3.18 31.53
C ALA A 22 -0.91 -2.14 31.38
N ALA A 23 -0.80 -0.98 32.03
CA ALA A 23 -1.78 0.10 31.94
C ALA A 23 -1.60 1.00 30.70
N SER A 24 -0.56 0.77 29.89
CA SER A 24 -0.32 1.51 28.65
C SER A 24 -1.47 1.21 27.66
N PRO A 25 -2.26 2.21 27.22
CA PRO A 25 -3.21 1.97 26.15
C PRO A 25 -2.44 1.53 24.89
N PRO A 26 -2.88 0.46 24.20
CA PRO A 26 -2.24 0.06 22.96
C PRO A 26 -2.29 1.23 21.99
N ALA A 27 -1.16 1.52 21.34
CA ALA A 27 -1.12 2.55 20.30
C ALA A 27 -2.19 2.21 19.26
N SER A 28 -3.24 3.03 19.20
CA SER A 28 -4.29 2.90 18.19
C SER A 28 -3.63 3.04 16.83
N ALA A 29 -3.51 1.93 16.11
CA ALA A 29 -3.07 1.96 14.72
C ALA A 29 -4.11 2.77 13.96
N ALA A 30 -3.77 4.03 13.67
CA ALA A 30 -4.63 4.94 12.93
C ALA A 30 -5.08 4.23 11.65
N GLN A 31 -6.37 3.91 11.59
CA GLN A 31 -6.95 3.14 10.52
C GLN A 31 -6.94 4.02 9.27
N ARG A 32 -5.93 3.82 8.42
CA ARG A 32 -5.79 4.59 7.19
C ARG A 32 -7.04 4.34 6.35
N PRO A 33 -7.69 5.39 5.82
CA PRO A 33 -8.80 5.19 4.90
C PRO A 33 -8.32 4.30 3.75
N GLY A 34 -9.13 3.30 3.39
CA GLY A 34 -8.82 2.38 2.29
C GLY A 34 -8.69 3.14 0.97
N TYR A 35 -7.81 2.66 0.09
CA TYR A 35 -7.70 3.23 -1.26
C TYR A 35 -8.81 2.71 -2.16
N ASN A 36 -9.35 3.58 -3.00
CA ASN A 36 -10.18 3.18 -4.12
C ASN A 36 -9.29 2.72 -5.28
N ILE A 37 -9.65 1.61 -5.92
CA ILE A 37 -8.94 1.08 -7.08
C ILE A 37 -9.83 1.25 -8.30
N LEU A 38 -9.35 2.00 -9.30
CA LEU A 38 -9.98 2.13 -10.60
C LEU A 38 -9.17 1.35 -11.63
N PHE A 39 -9.76 0.28 -12.17
CA PHE A 39 -9.17 -0.51 -13.25
C PHE A 39 -9.80 -0.15 -14.59
N ILE A 40 -8.99 0.30 -15.54
CA ILE A 40 -9.42 0.70 -16.89
C ILE A 40 -8.74 -0.24 -17.89
N ALA A 41 -9.55 -0.98 -18.65
CA ALA A 41 -9.09 -1.83 -19.75
C ALA A 41 -9.65 -1.30 -21.07
N LEU A 42 -8.80 -1.29 -22.10
CA LEU A 42 -9.15 -0.82 -23.45
C LEU A 42 -8.93 -1.96 -24.43
N GLY A 43 -9.96 -2.27 -25.23
CA GLY A 43 -9.87 -3.28 -26.29
C GLY A 43 -9.08 -2.74 -27.49
N ASP A 44 -8.22 -3.59 -28.07
CA ASP A 44 -7.48 -3.34 -29.31
C ASP A 44 -6.60 -2.07 -29.33
N LEU A 45 -6.24 -1.52 -28.16
CA LEU A 45 -5.35 -0.37 -28.07
C LEU A 45 -3.89 -0.78 -28.23
N ARG A 46 -3.25 -0.26 -29.28
CA ARG A 46 -1.79 -0.30 -29.45
C ARG A 46 -1.10 0.82 -28.66
N PRO A 47 0.19 0.67 -28.29
CA PRO A 47 0.97 1.70 -27.58
C PRO A 47 1.35 2.90 -28.48
N GLU A 48 0.43 3.35 -29.32
CA GLU A 48 0.58 4.47 -30.25
C GLU A 48 0.14 5.78 -29.59
N LEU A 49 0.58 6.01 -28.34
CA LEU A 49 0.22 7.17 -27.54
C LEU A 49 1.37 8.18 -27.48
N GLY A 50 1.06 9.43 -27.15
CA GLY A 50 2.05 10.48 -26.95
C GLY A 50 3.12 10.11 -25.93
N CYS A 51 2.72 9.51 -24.80
CA CYS A 51 3.63 9.01 -23.77
C CYS A 51 4.50 7.81 -24.17
N TYR A 52 4.23 7.18 -25.31
CA TYR A 52 5.08 6.15 -25.93
C TYR A 52 5.88 6.70 -27.13
N GLY A 53 5.85 8.01 -27.38
CA GLY A 53 6.67 8.69 -28.39
C GLY A 53 5.97 9.02 -29.70
N ASN A 54 4.67 8.70 -29.85
CA ASN A 54 3.92 9.07 -31.05
C ASN A 54 3.67 10.60 -31.09
N ARG A 55 4.09 11.26 -32.16
CA ARG A 55 3.99 12.73 -32.32
C ARG A 55 2.72 13.19 -33.05
N LEU A 56 2.01 12.27 -33.69
CA LEU A 56 0.80 12.55 -34.49
C LEU A 56 -0.48 12.39 -33.65
N ILE A 57 -0.53 11.34 -32.83
CA ILE A 57 -1.69 11.01 -32.01
C ILE A 57 -1.65 11.82 -30.72
N LYS A 58 -2.73 12.59 -30.47
CA LYS A 58 -2.84 13.46 -29.29
C LYS A 58 -3.62 12.75 -28.17
N THR A 59 -2.92 12.40 -27.09
CA THR A 59 -3.50 11.66 -25.95
C THR A 59 -3.29 12.38 -24.60
N PRO A 60 -3.63 13.67 -24.49
CA PRO A 60 -3.19 14.52 -23.38
C PRO A 60 -3.61 14.04 -21.98
N ASN A 61 -4.76 13.35 -21.88
CA ASN A 61 -5.22 12.82 -20.59
C ASN A 61 -4.46 11.55 -20.18
N ILE A 62 -4.14 10.66 -21.14
CA ILE A 62 -3.37 9.45 -20.87
C ILE A 62 -1.91 9.82 -20.63
N ASP A 63 -1.38 10.79 -21.36
CA ASP A 63 -0.03 11.30 -21.17
C ASP A 63 0.13 11.94 -19.78
N ARG A 64 -0.88 12.71 -19.35
CA ARG A 64 -0.94 13.26 -17.99
C ARG A 64 -1.00 12.17 -16.93
N LEU A 65 -1.78 11.11 -17.14
CA LEU A 65 -1.84 9.98 -16.22
C LEU A 65 -0.48 9.29 -16.11
N ALA A 66 0.17 9.02 -17.25
CA ALA A 66 1.50 8.42 -17.30
C ALA A 66 2.56 9.28 -16.60
N SER A 67 2.47 10.62 -16.69
CA SER A 67 3.42 11.55 -16.03
C SER A 67 3.30 11.57 -14.50
N ARG A 68 2.17 11.14 -13.95
CA ARG A 68 1.88 11.16 -12.50
C ARG A 68 2.02 9.80 -11.84
N GLY A 69 2.33 8.77 -12.62
CA GLY A 69 2.40 7.38 -12.16
C GLY A 69 3.58 6.63 -12.77
N ALA A 70 3.47 5.31 -12.77
CA ALA A 70 4.43 4.46 -13.46
C ALA A 70 3.87 4.06 -14.85
N ARG A 71 4.73 4.12 -15.87
CA ARG A 71 4.46 3.62 -17.22
C ARG A 71 5.38 2.43 -17.50
N PHE A 72 4.84 1.36 -18.06
CA PHE A 72 5.60 0.17 -18.41
C PHE A 72 5.91 0.18 -19.90
N GLU A 73 7.18 0.13 -20.27
CA GLU A 73 7.61 0.09 -21.69
C GLU A 73 7.52 -1.32 -22.28
N GLN A 74 7.51 -2.33 -21.42
CA GLN A 74 7.48 -3.74 -21.77
C GLN A 74 6.32 -4.43 -21.04
N ALA A 75 5.10 -4.19 -21.53
CA ALA A 75 3.89 -4.85 -21.06
C ALA A 75 3.27 -5.64 -22.22
N TYR A 76 3.14 -6.95 -22.05
CA TYR A 76 2.67 -7.87 -23.09
C TYR A 76 1.41 -8.61 -22.62
N ALA A 77 0.42 -8.72 -23.52
CA ALA A 77 -0.69 -9.62 -23.32
C ALA A 77 -0.23 -11.07 -23.50
N GLN A 78 -0.75 -11.99 -22.69
CA GLN A 78 -0.45 -13.42 -22.83
C GLN A 78 -1.03 -14.00 -24.13
N TYR A 79 -2.15 -13.44 -24.60
CA TYR A 79 -2.83 -13.86 -25.82
C TYR A 79 -3.28 -12.63 -26.62
N PRO A 80 -3.03 -12.56 -27.94
CA PRO A 80 -3.30 -11.37 -28.75
C PRO A 80 -4.72 -11.32 -29.32
N LEU A 81 -5.71 -11.89 -28.62
CA LEU A 81 -7.11 -11.86 -29.04
C LEU A 81 -8.00 -11.51 -27.84
N CYS A 82 -9.05 -10.75 -28.13
CA CYS A 82 -10.15 -10.55 -27.20
C CYS A 82 -10.92 -11.88 -27.05
N ASN A 83 -11.43 -12.15 -25.84
CA ASN A 83 -12.35 -13.26 -25.63
C ASN A 83 -13.54 -13.08 -26.58
N ARG A 84 -13.74 -14.06 -27.46
CA ARG A 84 -14.93 -14.13 -28.30
C ARG A 84 -16.07 -14.55 -27.37
N ASP A 85 -17.02 -13.67 -27.09
CA ASP A 85 -18.27 -14.08 -26.46
C ASP A 85 -18.92 -15.13 -27.39
N GLU A 86 -18.86 -16.40 -26.99
CA GLU A 86 -19.48 -17.55 -27.66
C GLU A 86 -20.87 -17.82 -27.07
N ARG A 87 -21.71 -16.79 -27.06
CA ARG A 87 -23.16 -17.02 -27.05
C ARG A 87 -23.70 -17.01 -28.47
#